data_AF-A0A9D3XTY5-F1
#
_entry.id   AF-A0A9D3XTY5-F1
#
_cell.length_a   1.000
_cell.length_b   1.000
_cell.length_c   1.000
_cell.angle_alpha   90.00
_cell.angle_beta   90.00
_cell.angle_gamma   90.00
#
_symmetry.space_group_name_H-M   'P 1'
#
loop_
_entity.id
_entity.type
_entity.pdbx_description
1 polymer ?
#
loop_
_entity_poly.entity_id
_entity_poly.type
_entity_poly.pdbx_seq_one_letter_code
_entity_poly.pdbx_strand_id
1 'polypeptide(L)'
;MVAVILNADSFSMGNTLRAIIAFIPSDDCQKYLLGDLEEMPIDRMVDLSSRQLRRFPLHVCSFRELVKLYLSDNNLHQLPPELEQLQNLQILALDFNNFKALPLVVCTLKQLCILYLGNNKLCDLPQELSLLQNLKTLWLESNCLSHLPEVVCELSLLKTLHAGSNALHTLPAGLRCLQELRSIWLSGNLLADFPPVLLHMPFLEVIDVDRNAIRSFPSLAHLPGLKLVIYDHNPCRNAPKVAKGVRRVGRWAEETPEPRKRSELGREEETDGKEPPLPPDKQPQPC
;
A
#
# COMPACT_ATOMS: atom_id res chain seq x y z
N MET A 1 -28.78 -24.16 -27.49
CA MET A 1 -29.30 -25.07 -28.55
C MET A 1 -28.71 -24.62 -29.88
N VAL A 2 -28.41 -25.57 -30.78
CA VAL A 2 -27.71 -25.45 -32.09
C VAL A 2 -26.19 -25.35 -31.99
N ALA A 3 -25.36 -26.07 -32.75
CA ALA A 3 -25.34 -27.44 -33.27
C ALA A 3 -23.91 -27.58 -33.82
N VAL A 4 -23.26 -28.69 -33.48
CA VAL A 4 -21.91 -29.03 -33.96
C VAL A 4 -22.06 -29.80 -35.27
N ILE A 5 -21.32 -29.40 -36.31
CA ILE A 5 -20.99 -30.29 -37.43
C ILE A 5 -19.59 -30.86 -37.12
N LEU A 6 -19.52 -32.14 -36.79
CA LEU A 6 -18.28 -32.91 -36.77
C LEU A 6 -18.28 -33.80 -38.01
N ASN A 7 -17.35 -33.55 -38.92
CA ASN A 7 -16.86 -34.59 -39.81
C ASN A 7 -15.74 -35.33 -39.08
N ALA A 8 -15.91 -36.64 -38.99
CA ALA A 8 -14.94 -37.58 -38.48
C ALA A 8 -13.83 -37.80 -39.50
N ASP A 9 -12.58 -37.93 -39.05
CA ASP A 9 -11.64 -38.92 -39.57
C ASP A 9 -10.43 -39.15 -38.63
N SER A 10 -10.45 -40.36 -38.04
CA SER A 10 -9.37 -41.35 -37.91
C SER A 10 -7.88 -40.98 -37.78
N PHE A 11 -7.29 -41.53 -36.70
CA PHE A 11 -5.94 -42.11 -36.53
C PHE A 11 -4.70 -41.27 -36.14
N SER A 12 -3.95 -41.86 -35.19
CA SER A 12 -2.54 -41.70 -34.83
C SER A 12 -2.17 -40.82 -33.62
N MET A 13 -1.67 -41.50 -32.59
CA MET A 13 -0.98 -40.96 -31.41
C MET A 13 0.13 -39.97 -31.77
N GLY A 14 0.30 -38.94 -30.91
CA GLY A 14 1.54 -38.16 -30.82
C GLY A 14 1.32 -36.70 -30.45
N ASN A 15 1.46 -36.38 -29.16
CA ASN A 15 1.73 -35.04 -28.63
C ASN A 15 0.82 -33.88 -29.09
N THR A 16 -0.30 -33.68 -28.39
CA THR A 16 -1.02 -32.40 -28.39
C THR A 16 -1.30 -31.93 -26.97
N LEU A 17 -0.23 -31.79 -26.18
CA LEU A 17 -0.22 -31.14 -24.86
C LEU A 17 -0.30 -29.60 -24.97
N ARG A 18 -0.96 -29.11 -26.02
CA ARG A 18 -1.18 -27.68 -26.32
C ARG A 18 -2.48 -27.52 -27.09
N ALA A 19 -3.61 -27.71 -26.42
CA ALA A 19 -4.91 -27.09 -26.74
C ALA A 19 -6.05 -27.81 -25.99
N ILE A 20 -6.07 -27.74 -24.66
CA ILE A 20 -7.34 -27.80 -23.93
C ILE A 20 -7.55 -26.43 -23.31
N ILE A 21 -7.73 -25.44 -24.20
CA ILE A 21 -8.44 -24.21 -23.86
C ILE A 21 -9.90 -24.45 -24.23
N ALA A 22 -10.77 -24.16 -23.26
CA ALA A 22 -12.19 -23.89 -23.43
C ALA A 22 -13.07 -25.04 -23.93
N PHE A 23 -13.58 -25.85 -23.00
CA PHE A 23 -15.02 -25.98 -22.72
C PHE A 23 -15.21 -27.09 -21.68
N ILE A 24 -15.23 -26.75 -20.39
CA ILE A 24 -15.74 -27.67 -19.36
C ILE A 24 -16.96 -26.98 -18.74
N PRO A 25 -18.15 -27.61 -18.78
CA PRO A 25 -19.37 -27.04 -18.23
C PRO A 25 -19.25 -26.78 -16.72
N SER A 26 -20.00 -25.79 -16.27
CA SER A 26 -19.75 -24.91 -15.13
C SER A 26 -19.83 -25.49 -13.71
N ASP A 27 -20.10 -26.79 -13.53
CA ASP A 27 -20.31 -27.37 -12.20
C ASP A 27 -19.32 -28.49 -11.86
N ASP A 28 -18.88 -29.31 -12.83
CA ASP A 28 -17.94 -30.40 -12.57
C ASP A 28 -16.51 -29.90 -12.27
N CYS A 29 -16.11 -28.74 -12.82
CA CYS A 29 -14.83 -28.12 -12.46
C CYS A 29 -14.79 -27.60 -11.01
N GLN A 30 -15.93 -27.25 -10.41
CA GLN A 30 -15.95 -26.78 -9.02
C GLN A 30 -15.53 -27.89 -8.05
N LYS A 31 -15.93 -29.14 -8.31
CA LYS A 31 -15.47 -30.32 -7.56
C LYS A 31 -13.96 -30.50 -7.61
N TYR A 32 -13.34 -30.32 -8.78
CA TYR A 32 -11.88 -30.42 -8.92
C TYR A 32 -11.13 -29.24 -8.30
N LEU A 33 -11.72 -28.04 -8.28
CA LEU A 33 -11.10 -26.82 -7.74
C LEU A 33 -11.16 -26.72 -6.22
N LEU A 34 -12.22 -27.27 -5.62
CA LEU A 34 -12.39 -27.31 -4.17
C LEU A 34 -11.78 -28.57 -3.55
N GLY A 35 -11.55 -29.65 -4.33
CA GLY A 35 -11.23 -30.95 -3.75
C GLY A 35 -12.33 -31.40 -2.79
N ASP A 36 -12.06 -32.38 -1.94
CA ASP A 36 -12.98 -32.91 -0.94
C ASP A 36 -13.40 -31.92 0.18
N LEU A 37 -13.55 -30.62 -0.13
CA LEU A 37 -14.21 -29.63 0.74
C LEU A 37 -15.73 -29.87 0.75
N GLU A 38 -16.15 -31.11 1.06
CA GLU A 38 -17.54 -31.40 1.43
C GLU A 38 -17.81 -30.96 2.88
N GLU A 39 -16.76 -30.86 3.71
CA GLU A 39 -16.84 -30.48 5.11
C GLU A 39 -16.08 -29.17 5.42
N MET A 40 -16.51 -28.50 6.49
CA MET A 40 -15.88 -27.28 6.98
C MET A 40 -14.43 -27.56 7.44
N PRO A 41 -13.42 -26.80 6.97
CA PRO A 41 -12.06 -26.90 7.48
C PRO A 41 -11.99 -26.61 8.98
N ILE A 42 -11.23 -27.43 9.72
CA ILE A 42 -11.07 -27.32 11.18
C ILE A 42 -10.52 -25.94 11.58
N ASP A 43 -9.63 -25.39 10.75
CA ASP A 43 -9.01 -24.07 10.95
C ASP A 43 -9.87 -22.91 10.44
N ARG A 44 -11.08 -23.20 9.92
CA ARG A 44 -12.03 -22.23 9.36
C ARG A 44 -11.39 -21.32 8.33
N MET A 45 -10.47 -21.89 7.55
CA MET A 45 -9.75 -21.21 6.49
C MET A 45 -9.93 -21.99 5.20
N VAL A 46 -10.21 -21.30 4.11
CA VAL A 46 -10.02 -21.88 2.77
C VAL A 46 -9.16 -20.97 1.93
N ASP A 47 -8.17 -21.59 1.29
CA ASP A 47 -7.27 -20.96 0.36
C ASP A 47 -7.56 -21.50 -1.04
N LEU A 48 -7.94 -20.60 -1.94
CA LEU A 48 -8.22 -20.82 -3.35
C LEU A 48 -7.30 -19.96 -4.24
N SER A 49 -6.17 -19.50 -3.70
CA SER A 49 -5.23 -18.64 -4.41
C SER A 49 -4.52 -19.37 -5.57
N SER A 50 -4.10 -18.62 -6.60
CA SER A 50 -3.34 -19.15 -7.75
C SER A 50 -4.04 -20.26 -8.55
N ARG A 51 -5.39 -20.23 -8.62
CA ARG A 51 -6.21 -21.26 -9.31
C ARG A 51 -6.79 -20.81 -10.64
N GLN A 52 -6.38 -19.64 -11.15
CA GLN A 52 -6.87 -19.08 -12.41
C GLN A 52 -8.41 -18.96 -12.44
N LEU A 53 -9.03 -18.73 -11.26
CA LEU A 53 -10.47 -18.65 -11.11
C LEU A 53 -11.01 -17.42 -11.84
N ARG A 54 -11.88 -17.64 -12.82
CA ARG A 54 -12.64 -16.56 -13.48
C ARG A 54 -13.95 -16.24 -12.79
N ARG A 55 -14.45 -17.19 -11.99
CA ARG A 55 -15.68 -17.09 -11.20
C ARG A 55 -15.42 -17.61 -9.80
N PHE A 56 -16.11 -17.04 -8.84
CA PHE A 56 -16.09 -17.50 -7.46
C PHE A 56 -16.80 -18.86 -7.33
N PRO A 57 -16.24 -19.85 -6.60
CA PRO A 57 -16.90 -21.12 -6.35
C PRO A 57 -17.95 -20.98 -5.23
N LEU A 58 -19.23 -20.96 -5.62
CA LEU A 58 -20.36 -20.67 -4.72
C LEU A 58 -20.45 -21.58 -3.49
N HIS A 59 -19.93 -22.81 -3.59
CA HIS A 59 -19.95 -23.76 -2.48
C HIS A 59 -19.23 -23.23 -1.23
N VAL A 60 -18.23 -22.36 -1.37
CA VAL A 60 -17.52 -21.74 -0.23
C VAL A 60 -18.47 -20.92 0.63
N CYS A 61 -19.53 -20.33 0.06
CA CYS A 61 -20.51 -19.55 0.81
C CYS A 61 -21.32 -20.41 1.80
N SER A 62 -21.35 -21.74 1.62
CA SER A 62 -21.99 -22.66 2.57
C SER A 62 -21.25 -22.75 3.91
N PHE A 63 -19.96 -22.40 3.94
CA PHE A 63 -19.11 -22.44 5.12
C PHE A 63 -19.33 -21.22 6.03
N ARG A 64 -20.46 -21.17 6.73
CA ARG A 64 -20.87 -20.02 7.57
C ARG A 64 -19.94 -19.71 8.75
N GLU A 65 -19.14 -20.68 9.20
CA GLU A 65 -18.13 -20.48 10.26
C GLU A 65 -16.77 -20.02 9.72
N LEU A 66 -16.64 -19.79 8.41
CA LEU A 66 -15.38 -19.41 7.80
C LEU A 66 -14.86 -18.08 8.36
N VAL A 67 -13.59 -18.08 8.76
CA VAL A 67 -12.90 -16.92 9.33
C VAL A 67 -11.92 -16.31 8.33
N LYS A 68 -11.31 -17.13 7.47
CA LYS A 68 -10.29 -16.67 6.51
C LYS A 68 -10.58 -17.23 5.12
N LEU A 69 -10.57 -16.33 4.13
CA LEU A 69 -10.76 -16.69 2.73
C LEU A 69 -9.67 -16.04 1.88
N TYR A 70 -8.85 -16.87 1.25
CA TYR A 70 -7.79 -16.42 0.35
C TYR A 70 -8.17 -16.76 -1.10
N LEU A 71 -8.20 -15.72 -1.93
CA LEU A 71 -8.56 -15.78 -3.35
C LEU A 71 -7.53 -15.02 -4.20
N SER A 72 -6.33 -14.82 -3.68
CA SER A 72 -5.29 -14.04 -4.33
C SER A 72 -4.78 -14.72 -5.61
N ASP A 73 -4.25 -13.96 -6.55
CA ASP A 73 -3.67 -14.48 -7.80
C ASP A 73 -4.67 -15.32 -8.62
N ASN A 74 -5.80 -14.71 -8.95
CA ASN A 74 -6.86 -15.31 -9.76
C ASN A 74 -7.27 -14.35 -10.89
N ASN A 75 -8.37 -14.64 -11.59
CA ASN A 75 -8.92 -13.77 -12.62
C ASN A 75 -10.33 -13.27 -12.26
N LEU A 76 -10.62 -13.12 -10.96
CA LEU A 76 -11.91 -12.65 -10.48
C LEU A 76 -12.08 -11.17 -10.80
N HIS A 77 -13.29 -10.81 -11.18
CA HIS A 77 -13.68 -9.43 -11.45
C HIS A 77 -15.00 -9.06 -10.77
N GLN A 78 -15.69 -10.05 -10.20
CA GLN A 78 -16.94 -9.94 -9.45
C GLN A 78 -16.95 -11.00 -8.35
N LEU A 79 -17.71 -10.72 -7.29
CA LEU A 79 -18.02 -11.67 -6.22
C LEU A 79 -19.54 -11.88 -6.19
N PRO A 80 -19.99 -13.09 -5.83
CA PRO A 80 -21.41 -13.42 -5.81
C PRO A 80 -22.09 -12.81 -4.57
N PRO A 81 -23.38 -12.47 -4.64
CA PRO A 81 -24.13 -11.94 -3.49
C PRO A 81 -24.14 -12.89 -2.30
N GLU A 82 -24.09 -14.21 -2.55
CA GLU A 82 -24.05 -15.25 -1.51
C GLU A 82 -22.84 -15.14 -0.57
N LEU A 83 -21.80 -14.39 -0.95
CA LEU A 83 -20.66 -14.11 -0.07
C LEU A 83 -21.12 -13.43 1.24
N GLU A 84 -22.26 -12.71 1.22
CA GLU A 84 -22.85 -12.12 2.42
C GLU A 84 -23.16 -13.14 3.52
N GLN A 85 -23.22 -14.44 3.22
CA GLN A 85 -23.47 -15.48 4.22
C GLN A 85 -22.28 -15.70 5.16
N LEU A 86 -21.08 -15.26 4.78
CA LEU A 86 -19.84 -15.43 5.53
C LEU A 86 -19.66 -14.39 6.64
N GLN A 87 -20.65 -14.25 7.51
CA GLN A 87 -20.70 -13.19 8.54
C GLN A 87 -19.59 -13.27 9.60
N ASN A 88 -18.88 -14.40 9.70
CA ASN A 88 -17.74 -14.60 10.60
C ASN A 88 -16.38 -14.27 9.95
N LEU A 89 -16.36 -13.87 8.68
CA LEU A 89 -15.13 -13.65 7.94
C LEU A 89 -14.34 -12.46 8.52
N GLN A 90 -13.10 -12.71 8.91
CA GLN A 90 -12.19 -11.72 9.47
C GLN A 90 -11.07 -11.35 8.50
N ILE A 91 -10.68 -12.26 7.61
CA ILE A 91 -9.64 -12.02 6.61
C ILE A 91 -10.17 -12.39 5.23
N LEU A 92 -10.10 -11.44 4.30
CA LEU A 92 -10.41 -11.64 2.90
C LEU A 92 -9.25 -11.15 2.05
N ALA A 93 -8.62 -12.06 1.31
CA ALA A 93 -7.55 -11.72 0.39
C ALA A 93 -8.03 -11.84 -1.07
N LEU A 94 -8.00 -10.74 -1.79
CA LEU A 94 -8.41 -10.60 -3.20
C LEU A 94 -7.29 -9.98 -4.04
N ASP A 95 -6.04 -10.04 -3.58
CA ASP A 95 -4.91 -9.48 -4.31
C ASP A 95 -4.73 -10.14 -5.68
N PHE A 96 -4.09 -9.44 -6.62
CA PHE A 96 -3.75 -9.99 -7.94
C PHE A 96 -4.99 -10.57 -8.65
N ASN A 97 -6.02 -9.74 -8.78
CA ASN A 97 -7.25 -10.06 -9.50
C ASN A 97 -7.56 -8.93 -10.52
N ASN A 98 -8.78 -8.90 -11.05
CA ASN A 98 -9.23 -7.95 -12.07
C ASN A 98 -10.38 -7.05 -11.58
N PHE A 99 -10.49 -6.78 -10.29
CA PHE A 99 -11.53 -5.91 -9.75
C PHE A 99 -11.33 -4.45 -10.19
N LYS A 100 -12.34 -3.89 -10.88
CA LYS A 100 -12.38 -2.46 -11.26
C LYS A 100 -13.01 -1.57 -10.18
N ALA A 101 -13.82 -2.18 -9.32
CA ALA A 101 -14.44 -1.57 -8.14
C ALA A 101 -14.53 -2.65 -7.05
N LEU A 102 -14.59 -2.23 -5.78
CA LEU A 102 -14.84 -3.12 -4.66
C LEU A 102 -16.29 -3.64 -4.75
N PRO A 103 -16.54 -4.96 -4.83
CA PRO A 103 -17.89 -5.49 -4.82
C PRO A 103 -18.60 -5.13 -3.50
N LEU A 104 -19.80 -4.55 -3.58
CA LEU A 104 -20.56 -4.09 -2.40
C LEU A 104 -20.85 -5.20 -1.39
N VAL A 105 -20.92 -6.45 -1.84
CA VAL A 105 -21.07 -7.62 -0.96
C VAL A 105 -19.93 -7.76 0.06
N VAL A 106 -18.72 -7.27 -0.25
CA VAL A 106 -17.61 -7.26 0.72
C VAL A 106 -17.92 -6.34 1.90
N CYS A 107 -18.63 -5.23 1.65
CA CYS A 107 -19.00 -4.26 2.68
C CYS A 107 -20.06 -4.79 3.66
N THR A 108 -20.71 -5.92 3.36
CA THR A 108 -21.68 -6.54 4.29
C THR A 108 -21.00 -7.43 5.34
N LEU A 109 -19.70 -7.72 5.19
CA LEU A 109 -18.91 -8.59 6.07
C LEU A 109 -18.38 -7.84 7.29
N LYS A 110 -19.27 -7.52 8.23
CA LYS A 110 -18.98 -6.60 9.36
C LYS A 110 -17.87 -7.06 10.31
N GLN A 111 -17.51 -8.34 10.32
CA GLN A 111 -16.41 -8.87 11.15
C GLN A 111 -15.03 -8.76 10.49
N LEU A 112 -14.97 -8.21 9.26
CA LEU A 112 -13.72 -8.13 8.52
C LEU A 112 -12.72 -7.23 9.24
N CYS A 113 -11.55 -7.78 9.51
CA CYS A 113 -10.42 -7.13 10.17
C CYS A 113 -9.31 -6.80 9.18
N ILE A 114 -9.13 -7.63 8.15
CA ILE A 114 -8.07 -7.49 7.15
C ILE A 114 -8.68 -7.68 5.77
N LEU A 115 -8.49 -6.69 4.90
CA LEU A 115 -8.94 -6.73 3.51
C LEU A 115 -7.75 -6.45 2.59
N TYR A 116 -7.40 -7.45 1.79
CA TYR A 116 -6.37 -7.30 0.77
C TYR A 116 -6.98 -7.16 -0.63
N LEU A 117 -6.64 -6.06 -1.30
CA LEU A 117 -7.14 -5.67 -2.63
C LEU A 117 -5.99 -5.18 -3.53
N GLY A 118 -4.73 -5.49 -3.19
CA GLY A 118 -3.58 -5.05 -3.95
C GLY A 118 -3.55 -5.66 -5.35
N ASN A 119 -2.86 -5.02 -6.29
CA ASN A 119 -2.72 -5.50 -7.66
C ASN A 119 -4.08 -5.79 -8.33
N ASN A 120 -4.98 -4.81 -8.26
CA ASN A 120 -6.26 -4.80 -8.96
C ASN A 120 -6.35 -3.57 -9.87
N LYS A 121 -7.55 -3.17 -10.28
CA LYS A 121 -7.80 -2.01 -11.16
C LYS A 121 -8.78 -1.04 -10.50
N LEU A 122 -8.74 -0.93 -9.18
CA LEU A 122 -9.65 -0.08 -8.41
C LEU A 122 -9.32 1.40 -8.69
N CYS A 123 -10.31 2.15 -9.15
CA CYS A 123 -10.20 3.60 -9.33
C CYS A 123 -10.84 4.40 -8.19
N ASP A 124 -11.69 3.76 -7.38
CA ASP A 124 -12.41 4.37 -6.26
C ASP A 124 -12.84 3.29 -5.25
N LEU A 125 -13.35 3.71 -4.08
CA LEU A 125 -13.94 2.86 -3.05
C LEU A 125 -15.37 3.33 -2.72
N PRO A 126 -16.33 2.40 -2.59
CA PRO A 126 -17.72 2.74 -2.33
C PRO A 126 -17.93 3.30 -0.91
N GLN A 127 -18.96 4.14 -0.72
CA GLN A 127 -19.31 4.71 0.59
C GLN A 127 -19.65 3.61 1.62
N GLU A 128 -20.18 2.48 1.17
CA GLU A 128 -20.50 1.32 1.99
C GLU A 128 -19.26 0.71 2.67
N LEU A 129 -18.03 1.05 2.25
CA LEU A 129 -16.82 0.61 2.93
C LEU A 129 -16.82 1.03 4.41
N SER A 130 -17.47 2.14 4.77
CA SER A 130 -17.60 2.56 6.17
C SER A 130 -18.41 1.60 7.03
N LEU A 131 -19.12 0.62 6.47
CA LEU A 131 -19.76 -0.43 7.25
C LEU A 131 -18.76 -1.39 7.91
N LEU A 132 -17.51 -1.44 7.42
CA LEU A 132 -16.45 -2.32 7.93
C LEU A 132 -15.75 -1.73 9.18
N GLN A 133 -16.52 -1.47 10.23
CA GLN A 133 -16.03 -0.80 11.45
C GLN A 133 -14.97 -1.59 12.25
N ASN A 134 -14.80 -2.89 11.97
CA ASN A 134 -13.75 -3.72 12.57
C ASN A 134 -12.44 -3.76 11.76
N LEU A 135 -12.38 -3.07 10.61
CA LEU A 135 -11.24 -3.15 9.71
C LEU A 135 -10.00 -2.49 10.33
N LYS A 136 -8.93 -3.28 10.47
CA LYS A 136 -7.63 -2.87 11.04
C LYS A 136 -6.56 -2.75 9.98
N THR A 137 -6.70 -3.46 8.86
CA THR A 137 -5.73 -3.43 7.75
C THR A 137 -6.45 -3.38 6.42
N LEU A 138 -6.09 -2.39 5.62
CA LEU A 138 -6.59 -2.20 4.26
C LEU A 138 -5.41 -2.11 3.30
N TRP A 139 -5.35 -3.02 2.34
CA TRP A 139 -4.29 -3.09 1.34
C TRP A 139 -4.82 -2.76 -0.05
N LEU A 140 -4.40 -1.63 -0.59
CA LEU A 140 -4.81 -1.05 -1.87
C LEU A 140 -3.63 -0.81 -2.81
N GLU A 141 -2.45 -1.35 -2.48
CA GLU A 141 -1.24 -1.15 -3.27
C GLU A 141 -1.42 -1.59 -4.74
N SER A 142 -0.82 -0.88 -5.69
CA SER A 142 -0.86 -1.25 -7.11
C SER A 142 -2.29 -1.30 -7.65
N ASN A 143 -2.99 -0.18 -7.53
CA ASN A 143 -4.32 0.06 -8.09
C ASN A 143 -4.30 1.35 -8.96
N CYS A 144 -5.45 1.90 -9.29
CA CYS A 144 -5.62 3.08 -10.15
C CYS A 144 -6.24 4.27 -9.40
N LEU A 145 -6.06 4.37 -8.08
CA LEU A 145 -6.63 5.45 -7.26
C LEU A 145 -5.93 6.77 -7.58
N SER A 146 -6.68 7.76 -8.09
CA SER A 146 -6.19 9.14 -8.30
C SER A 146 -6.27 10.00 -7.03
N HIS A 147 -7.13 9.59 -6.10
CA HIS A 147 -7.33 10.18 -4.79
C HIS A 147 -7.69 9.07 -3.80
N LEU A 148 -7.44 9.31 -2.50
CA LEU A 148 -7.88 8.41 -1.44
C LEU A 148 -9.28 8.87 -1.00
N PRO A 149 -10.34 8.07 -1.17
CA PRO A 149 -11.71 8.46 -0.85
C PRO A 149 -11.91 8.77 0.64
N GLU A 150 -12.74 9.77 0.96
CA GLU A 150 -13.02 10.17 2.36
C GLU A 150 -13.63 9.04 3.20
N VAL A 151 -14.29 8.06 2.58
CA VAL A 151 -14.83 6.88 3.29
C VAL A 151 -13.74 6.09 4.04
N VAL A 152 -12.47 6.14 3.59
CA VAL A 152 -11.35 5.52 4.32
C VAL A 152 -11.13 6.18 5.68
N CYS A 153 -11.44 7.48 5.80
CA CYS A 153 -11.34 8.24 7.05
C CYS A 153 -12.40 7.85 8.09
N GLU A 154 -13.44 7.11 7.68
CA GLU A 154 -14.52 6.62 8.56
C GLU A 154 -14.18 5.28 9.24
N LEU A 155 -13.07 4.64 8.86
CA LEU A 155 -12.61 3.36 9.39
C LEU A 155 -11.85 3.54 10.72
N SER A 156 -12.56 3.88 11.78
CA SER A 156 -12.00 4.32 13.07
C SER A 156 -10.95 3.39 13.72
N LEU A 157 -11.03 2.07 13.46
CA LEU A 157 -10.10 1.06 13.98
C LEU A 157 -8.94 0.73 13.04
N LEU A 158 -8.79 1.43 11.91
CA LEU A 158 -7.75 1.17 10.92
C LEU A 158 -6.37 1.47 11.50
N LYS A 159 -5.50 0.46 11.51
CA LYS A 159 -4.13 0.52 12.04
C LYS A 159 -3.08 0.62 10.94
N THR A 160 -3.37 -0.02 9.81
CA THR A 160 -2.43 -0.11 8.68
C THR A 160 -3.17 0.18 7.38
N LEU A 161 -2.66 1.16 6.64
CA LEU A 161 -3.12 1.50 5.30
C LEU A 161 -1.96 1.36 4.30
N HIS A 162 -2.09 0.43 3.36
CA HIS A 162 -1.20 0.36 2.19
C HIS A 162 -1.92 0.94 0.98
N ALA A 163 -1.43 2.04 0.43
CA ALA A 163 -1.95 2.69 -0.77
C ALA A 163 -0.81 3.10 -1.72
N GLY A 164 0.31 2.36 -1.70
CA GLY A 164 1.42 2.55 -2.61
C GLY A 164 1.09 2.20 -4.07
N SER A 165 1.93 2.60 -5.02
CA SER A 165 1.81 2.30 -6.45
C SER A 165 0.41 2.64 -7.00
N ASN A 166 -0.05 3.85 -6.70
CA ASN A 166 -1.30 4.42 -7.20
C ASN A 166 -0.99 5.78 -7.88
N ALA A 167 -2.01 6.60 -8.15
CA ALA A 167 -1.87 7.92 -8.74
C ALA A 167 -2.27 9.05 -7.75
N LEU A 168 -2.03 8.85 -6.44
CA LEU A 168 -2.44 9.80 -5.41
C LEU A 168 -1.63 11.10 -5.49
N HIS A 169 -2.32 12.24 -5.60
CA HIS A 169 -1.72 13.57 -5.57
C HIS A 169 -1.75 14.23 -4.19
N THR A 170 -2.78 13.93 -3.40
CA THR A 170 -3.02 14.46 -2.07
C THR A 170 -3.69 13.40 -1.20
N LEU A 171 -3.78 13.67 0.10
CA LEU A 171 -4.55 12.86 1.04
C LEU A 171 -5.72 13.69 1.60
N PRO A 172 -6.87 13.06 1.89
CA PRO A 172 -8.01 13.73 2.51
C PRO A 172 -7.67 14.30 3.88
N ALA A 173 -8.26 15.44 4.22
CA ALA A 173 -8.06 16.07 5.53
C ALA A 173 -8.67 15.23 6.66
N GLY A 174 -9.71 14.43 6.36
CA GLY A 174 -10.36 13.52 7.29
C GLY A 174 -9.44 12.43 7.84
N LEU A 175 -8.29 12.15 7.20
CA LEU A 175 -7.36 11.10 7.63
C LEU A 175 -6.85 11.31 9.06
N ARG A 176 -6.82 12.57 9.53
CA ARG A 176 -6.52 12.94 10.93
C ARG A 176 -7.46 12.29 11.96
N CYS A 177 -8.64 11.84 11.55
CA CYS A 177 -9.63 11.21 12.43
C CYS A 177 -9.25 9.76 12.79
N LEU A 178 -8.35 9.13 12.04
CA LEU A 178 -7.90 7.75 12.26
C LEU A 178 -6.89 7.68 13.43
N GLN A 179 -7.40 7.76 14.67
CA GLN A 179 -6.58 7.74 15.88
C GLN A 179 -5.84 6.41 16.10
N GLU A 180 -6.33 5.32 15.51
CA GLU A 180 -5.70 4.00 15.59
C GLU A 180 -4.64 3.76 14.51
N LEU A 181 -4.47 4.66 13.54
CA LEU A 181 -3.52 4.46 12.45
C LEU A 181 -2.08 4.54 12.99
N ARG A 182 -1.31 3.48 12.71
CA ARG A 182 0.10 3.35 13.10
C ARG A 182 1.01 3.35 11.88
N SER A 183 0.57 2.79 10.77
CA SER A 183 1.41 2.63 9.59
C SER A 183 0.68 3.07 8.33
N ILE A 184 1.31 3.94 7.55
CA ILE A 184 0.81 4.38 6.26
C ILE A 184 1.89 4.23 5.19
N TRP A 185 1.52 3.56 4.09
CA TRP A 185 2.43 3.25 2.99
C TRP A 185 1.91 3.86 1.70
N LEU A 186 2.63 4.85 1.17
CA LEU A 186 2.25 5.67 0.03
C LEU A 186 3.35 5.68 -1.04
N SER A 187 4.26 4.71 -1.01
CA SER A 187 5.36 4.61 -1.95
C SER A 187 4.86 4.57 -3.40
N GLY A 188 5.50 5.22 -4.36
CA GLY A 188 5.11 5.09 -5.77
C GLY A 188 3.80 5.81 -6.12
N ASN A 189 3.59 7.01 -5.58
CA ASN A 189 2.46 7.89 -5.89
C ASN A 189 2.94 9.20 -6.55
N LEU A 190 2.05 10.18 -6.67
CA LEU A 190 2.29 11.46 -7.34
C LEU A 190 2.24 12.65 -6.36
N LEU A 191 2.62 12.42 -5.09
CA LEU A 191 2.63 13.45 -4.05
C LEU A 191 3.73 14.47 -4.34
N ALA A 192 3.35 15.72 -4.65
CA ALA A 192 4.29 16.81 -4.95
C ALA A 192 4.91 17.46 -3.69
N ASP A 193 4.17 17.40 -2.59
CA ASP A 193 4.55 17.92 -1.27
C ASP A 193 4.26 16.87 -0.21
N PHE A 194 4.96 16.94 0.92
CA PHE A 194 4.66 16.05 2.06
C PHE A 194 3.23 16.34 2.57
N PRO A 195 2.34 15.34 2.67
CA PRO A 195 0.95 15.57 3.06
C PRO A 195 0.82 16.19 4.45
N PRO A 196 0.31 17.43 4.59
CA PRO A 196 0.26 18.13 5.88
C PRO A 196 -0.61 17.43 6.94
N VAL A 197 -1.59 16.64 6.52
CA VAL A 197 -2.45 15.85 7.42
C VAL A 197 -1.64 14.89 8.29
N LEU A 198 -0.55 14.30 7.77
CA LEU A 198 0.29 13.36 8.50
C LEU A 198 1.07 14.03 9.65
N LEU A 199 1.30 15.35 9.58
CA LEU A 199 1.94 16.11 10.66
C LEU A 199 1.07 16.22 11.92
N HIS A 200 -0.23 15.94 11.78
CA HIS A 200 -1.23 16.04 12.84
C HIS A 200 -1.67 14.66 13.36
N MET A 201 -0.94 13.60 13.03
CA MET A 201 -1.25 12.21 13.40
C MET A 201 -0.18 11.67 14.36
N PRO A 202 -0.27 11.96 15.67
CA PRO A 202 0.82 11.72 16.64
C PRO A 202 1.12 10.24 16.90
N PHE A 203 0.19 9.35 16.55
CA PHE A 203 0.32 7.91 16.77
C PHE A 203 0.94 7.16 15.58
N LEU A 204 1.30 7.85 14.49
CA LEU A 204 2.00 7.22 13.38
C LEU A 204 3.39 6.75 13.81
N GLU A 205 3.66 5.48 13.54
CA GLU A 205 4.93 4.81 13.78
C GLU A 205 5.73 4.64 12.48
N VAL A 206 5.04 4.41 11.36
CA VAL A 206 5.67 4.20 10.04
C VAL A 206 5.02 5.09 9.00
N ILE A 207 5.86 5.86 8.31
CA ILE A 207 5.47 6.65 7.15
C ILE A 207 6.36 6.25 5.99
N ASP A 208 5.78 5.67 4.94
CA ASP A 208 6.46 5.44 3.67
C ASP A 208 5.88 6.37 2.59
N VAL A 209 6.75 7.21 2.04
CA VAL A 209 6.49 8.11 0.91
C VAL A 209 7.60 7.99 -0.14
N ASP A 210 8.29 6.85 -0.21
CA ASP A 210 9.28 6.53 -1.25
C ASP A 210 8.70 6.75 -2.66
N ARG A 211 9.54 7.03 -3.66
CA ARG A 211 9.11 7.12 -5.08
C ARG A 211 7.90 8.03 -5.28
N ASN A 212 7.98 9.27 -4.80
CA ASN A 212 6.99 10.32 -5.02
C ASN A 212 7.65 11.55 -5.68
N ALA A 213 6.94 12.67 -5.75
CA ALA A 213 7.43 13.92 -6.32
C ALA A 213 7.73 15.00 -5.24
N ILE A 214 7.96 14.59 -3.98
CA ILE A 214 8.11 15.50 -2.83
C ILE A 214 9.38 16.35 -2.99
N ARG A 215 9.20 17.67 -3.01
CA ARG A 215 10.30 18.64 -3.23
C ARG A 215 11.04 19.04 -1.95
N SER A 216 10.35 19.01 -0.82
CA SER A 216 10.93 19.33 0.49
C SER A 216 10.21 18.56 1.60
N PHE A 217 10.96 18.25 2.64
CA PHE A 217 10.42 17.56 3.82
C PHE A 217 10.30 18.50 5.02
N PRO A 218 9.16 18.51 5.72
CA PRO A 218 9.01 19.22 6.99
C PRO A 218 9.81 18.53 8.11
N SER A 219 9.84 19.16 9.28
CA SER A 219 10.27 18.48 10.51
C SER A 219 9.20 17.48 10.95
N LEU A 220 9.62 16.26 11.26
CA LEU A 220 8.81 15.19 11.85
C LEU A 220 9.21 14.91 13.30
N ALA A 221 10.14 15.69 13.86
CA ALA A 221 10.68 15.48 15.20
C ALA A 221 9.64 15.62 16.33
N HIS A 222 8.51 16.28 16.06
CA HIS A 222 7.41 16.42 17.01
C HIS A 222 6.45 15.23 17.03
N LEU A 223 6.59 14.25 16.12
CA LEU A 223 5.78 13.03 16.11
C LEU A 223 6.35 12.02 17.12
N PRO A 224 5.73 11.85 18.30
CA PRO A 224 6.34 11.13 19.41
C PRO A 224 6.42 9.61 19.17
N GLY A 225 5.50 9.07 18.37
CA GLY A 225 5.42 7.64 18.06
C GLY A 225 6.24 7.20 16.85
N LEU A 226 6.80 8.13 16.07
CA LEU A 226 7.43 7.82 14.79
C LEU A 226 8.67 6.95 15.00
N LYS A 227 8.73 5.80 14.33
CA LYS A 227 9.85 4.84 14.39
C LYS A 227 10.60 4.77 13.06
N LEU A 228 9.88 4.91 11.95
CA LEU A 228 10.43 4.75 10.61
C LEU A 228 9.83 5.76 9.64
N VAL A 229 10.70 6.44 8.90
CA VAL A 229 10.32 7.21 7.71
C VAL A 229 11.12 6.74 6.50
N ILE A 230 10.40 6.30 5.46
CA ILE A 230 10.95 5.91 4.16
C ILE A 230 10.56 7.02 3.18
N TYR A 231 11.54 7.63 2.53
CA TYR A 231 11.31 8.83 1.71
C TYR A 231 12.25 8.91 0.50
N ASP A 232 12.89 7.80 0.16
CA ASP A 232 13.82 7.75 -0.96
C ASP A 232 13.13 8.06 -2.30
N HIS A 233 13.91 8.17 -3.37
CA HIS A 233 13.40 8.38 -4.73
C HIS A 233 12.40 9.54 -4.86
N ASN A 234 12.59 10.60 -4.08
CA ASN A 234 11.90 11.87 -4.22
C ASN A 234 12.89 12.94 -4.71
N PRO A 235 12.46 13.95 -5.49
CA PRO A 235 13.30 15.09 -5.90
C PRO A 235 13.53 16.10 -4.75
N CYS A 236 13.61 15.62 -3.51
CA CYS A 236 13.69 16.46 -2.33
C CYS A 236 15.05 17.16 -2.18
N ARG A 237 15.01 18.41 -1.72
CA ARG A 237 16.21 19.23 -1.46
C ARG A 237 16.77 19.06 -0.05
N ASN A 238 16.05 18.37 0.82
CA ASN A 238 16.41 18.15 2.21
C ASN A 238 15.86 16.81 2.71
N ALA A 239 16.53 16.21 3.69
CA ALA A 239 15.98 15.10 4.47
C ALA A 239 14.98 15.61 5.54
N PRO A 240 13.99 14.78 5.93
CA PRO A 240 13.14 15.05 7.07
C PRO A 240 13.99 15.10 8.36
N LYS A 241 13.78 16.14 9.16
CA LYS A 241 14.32 16.20 10.53
C LYS A 241 13.47 15.31 11.42
N VAL A 242 14.07 14.37 12.13
CA VAL A 242 13.38 13.39 12.97
C VAL A 242 13.92 13.39 14.40
N ALA A 243 13.16 12.86 15.35
CA ALA A 243 13.61 12.69 16.72
C ALA A 243 14.73 11.64 16.83
N LYS A 244 15.45 11.62 17.96
CA LYS A 244 16.48 10.60 18.22
C LYS A 244 15.84 9.21 18.26
N GLY A 245 16.47 8.25 17.57
CA GLY A 245 15.99 6.86 17.50
C GLY A 245 15.05 6.56 16.32
N VAL A 246 14.57 7.58 15.61
CA VAL A 246 13.78 7.37 14.39
C VAL A 246 14.68 6.93 13.24
N ARG A 247 14.36 5.78 12.64
CA ARG A 247 15.06 5.28 11.45
C ARG A 247 14.61 6.05 10.22
N ARG A 248 15.59 6.49 9.43
CA ARG A 248 15.41 7.12 8.11
C ARG A 248 15.87 6.15 7.03
N VAL A 249 15.11 6.03 5.95
CA VAL A 249 15.49 5.30 4.74
C VAL A 249 15.34 6.25 3.55
N GLY A 250 16.48 6.67 2.98
CA GLY A 250 16.54 7.57 1.83
C GLY A 250 17.84 8.39 1.80
N ARG A 251 17.95 9.26 0.79
CA ARG A 251 19.12 10.17 0.67
C ARG A 251 19.35 10.98 1.95
N TRP A 252 20.62 11.09 2.37
CA TRP A 252 21.04 11.76 3.60
C TRP A 252 20.56 11.12 4.91
N ALA A 253 20.14 9.85 4.90
CA ALA A 253 19.75 9.13 6.11
C ALA A 253 20.90 8.92 7.11
N GLU A 254 22.13 8.78 6.63
CA GLU A 254 23.33 8.58 7.46
C GLU A 254 23.89 9.88 8.05
N GLU A 255 23.56 11.03 7.44
CA GLU A 255 23.89 12.35 7.97
C GLU A 255 23.00 12.63 9.18
N THR A 256 23.39 12.08 10.32
CA THR A 256 22.99 12.63 11.60
C THR A 256 23.59 14.05 11.68
N PRO A 257 22.82 15.07 12.07
CA PRO A 257 23.38 16.38 12.34
C PRO A 257 24.15 16.30 13.67
N GLU A 258 25.27 15.58 13.69
CA GLU A 258 26.27 15.86 14.70
C GLU A 258 26.85 17.24 14.38
N PRO A 259 26.93 18.15 15.37
CA PRO A 259 27.66 19.39 15.17
C PRO A 259 29.09 19.00 14.80
N ARG A 260 29.52 19.34 13.58
CA ARG A 260 30.91 19.16 13.13
C ARG A 260 31.81 19.75 14.21
N LYS A 261 32.46 18.90 15.01
CA LYS A 261 33.63 19.31 15.77
C LYS A 261 34.64 19.75 14.74
N ARG A 262 34.89 21.06 14.67
CA ARG A 262 35.97 21.63 13.87
C ARG A 262 37.25 21.00 14.42
N SER A 263 37.76 19.98 13.74
CA SER A 263 39.08 19.42 14.05
C SER A 263 40.10 20.47 13.65
N GLU A 264 40.55 21.24 14.63
CA GLU A 264 41.85 21.89 14.58
C GLU A 264 42.90 20.79 14.45
N LEU A 265 43.47 20.60 13.26
CA LEU A 265 44.78 19.99 13.07
C LEU A 265 45.28 20.19 11.62
N GLY A 266 46.21 21.13 11.49
CA GLY A 266 47.39 20.99 10.63
C GLY A 266 47.28 21.49 9.19
N ARG A 267 47.76 22.71 8.95
CA ARG A 267 48.76 22.97 7.91
C ARG A 267 49.57 24.20 8.32
N GLU A 268 50.71 23.93 8.95
CA GLU A 268 51.90 24.76 8.83
C GLU A 268 52.29 24.78 7.35
N GLU A 269 52.29 25.94 6.72
CA GLU A 269 53.23 26.27 5.65
C GLU A 269 53.65 27.72 5.85
N GLU A 270 54.93 27.90 6.15
CA GLU A 270 55.67 29.15 6.09
C GLU A 270 55.48 29.79 4.71
N THR A 271 55.09 31.06 4.68
CA THR A 271 55.56 31.95 3.61
C THR A 271 55.99 33.28 4.24
N ASP A 272 57.30 33.49 4.13
CA ASP A 272 58.04 34.72 4.38
C ASP A 272 57.47 35.88 3.55
N GLY A 273 57.27 37.06 4.15
CA GLY A 273 56.65 38.19 3.47
C GLY A 273 56.37 39.39 4.36
N LYS A 274 57.43 40.12 4.71
CA LYS A 274 57.42 41.41 5.44
C LYS A 274 56.35 42.38 4.93
N GLU A 275 55.46 42.82 5.82
CA GLU A 275 54.60 44.00 5.65
C GLU A 275 55.39 45.31 5.89
N PRO A 276 55.20 46.36 5.07
CA PRO A 276 55.73 47.70 5.33
C PRO A 276 54.81 48.53 6.25
N PRO A 277 55.34 49.55 6.95
CA PRO A 277 54.61 50.27 7.99
C PRO A 277 53.59 51.28 7.43
N LEU A 278 52.48 51.43 8.16
CA LEU A 278 51.39 52.38 7.94
C LEU A 278 51.85 53.85 8.03
N PRO A 279 51.28 54.77 7.22
CA PRO A 279 51.52 56.21 7.34
C PRO A 279 50.73 56.83 8.51
N PRO A 280 51.22 57.91 9.13
CA PRO A 280 50.54 58.54 10.27
C PRO A 280 49.39 59.45 9.86
N ASP A 281 48.33 59.40 10.67
CA ASP A 281 47.20 60.32 10.70
C ASP A 281 47.63 61.79 10.70
N LYS A 282 47.06 62.58 9.78
CA LYS A 282 47.01 64.04 9.91
C LYS A 282 45.56 64.47 10.16
N GLN A 283 45.34 65.02 11.35
CA GLN A 283 44.15 65.73 11.78
C GLN A 283 43.82 66.92 10.87
N PRO A 284 42.55 67.36 10.81
CA PRO A 284 42.11 68.47 9.98
C PRO A 284 42.34 69.83 10.67
N GLN A 285 42.71 70.86 9.91
CA GLN A 285 42.54 72.25 10.33
C GLN A 285 42.16 73.19 9.18
N PRO A 286 41.46 74.30 9.48
CA PRO A 286 40.57 75.00 8.57
C PRO A 286 41.15 76.32 8.04
N CYS A 287 40.60 76.79 6.91
CA CYS A 287 40.26 78.18 6.59
C CYS A 287 39.38 78.20 5.34
#